data_AF-A0A6I6A9V4-F1
#
_entry.id   AF-A0A6I6A9V4-F1
#
_cell.length_a   1.000
_cell.length_b   1.000
_cell.length_c   1.000
_cell.angle_alpha   90.00
_cell.angle_beta   90.00
_cell.angle_gamma   90.00
#
_symmetry.space_group_name_H-M   'P 1'
#
loop_
_entity.id
_entity.type
_entity.pdbx_description
1 polymer ?
#
loop_
_entity_poly.entity_id
_entity_poly.type
_entity_poly.pdbx_seq_one_letter_code
_entity_poly.pdbx_strand_id
1 'polypeptide(L)'
;MNTNKSGPQENIDLGNSKVVNIRDKFDNKTKEILAKRVGYLCSNPDCKNTTSGPHTDPKLTINIGVAAHITAASPGGPRYDSSLTPSQRRDSSNGIWLCQNCSKLIDSDTNYYSKDLLQGWKHNAENHAKQLIERELNQGWATTLPEYFESLISLELTTSPPIGRNIGQSSDGQFWLVLWDSRNAKYQWSKITEKYAEQELQSVCKYRNVTNWQDLFEK
;
A
#
# COMPACT_ATOMS: atom_id res chain seq x y z
N MET A 1 70.48 -51.46 23.94
CA MET A 1 70.42 -50.55 22.77
C MET A 1 68.95 -50.33 22.46
N ASN A 2 68.42 -49.20 22.88
CA ASN A 2 66.99 -48.86 22.79
C ASN A 2 66.90 -47.61 21.93
N THR A 3 66.44 -47.72 20.68
CA THR A 3 66.34 -46.57 19.76
C THR A 3 64.90 -46.12 19.66
N ASN A 4 64.55 -45.14 20.49
CA ASN A 4 63.37 -44.29 20.29
C ASN A 4 63.58 -43.43 19.04
N LYS A 5 62.66 -43.50 18.08
CA LYS A 5 62.45 -42.45 17.07
C LYS A 5 60.98 -42.04 17.09
N SER A 6 60.71 -40.98 17.83
CA SER A 6 59.50 -40.18 17.80
C SER A 6 59.42 -39.43 16.46
N GLY A 7 58.49 -39.83 15.59
CA GLY A 7 58.08 -39.05 14.42
C GLY A 7 57.14 -37.92 14.83
N PRO A 8 57.07 -36.81 14.06
CA PRO A 8 56.24 -35.66 14.42
C PRO A 8 54.77 -36.00 14.21
N GLN A 9 53.96 -35.81 15.26
CA GLN A 9 52.51 -35.81 15.16
C GLN A 9 52.07 -34.57 14.39
N GLU A 10 51.57 -34.77 13.18
CA GLU A 10 50.82 -33.76 12.44
C GLU A 10 49.54 -33.43 13.21
N ASN A 11 49.53 -32.27 13.87
CA ASN A 11 48.31 -31.67 14.40
C ASN A 11 47.45 -31.25 13.21
N ILE A 12 46.38 -32.01 12.96
CA ILE A 12 45.33 -31.63 12.03
C ILE A 12 44.55 -30.50 12.69
N ASP A 13 44.94 -29.26 12.39
CA ASP A 13 44.15 -28.08 12.73
C ASP A 13 42.86 -28.15 11.92
N LEU A 14 41.82 -28.74 12.51
CA LEU A 14 40.44 -28.67 12.03
C LEU A 14 40.00 -27.21 12.19
N GLY A 15 40.48 -26.39 11.27
CA GLY A 15 40.16 -24.99 11.14
C GLY A 15 38.66 -24.83 11.27
N ASN A 16 38.27 -24.00 12.24
CA ASN A 16 36.92 -23.59 12.53
C ASN A 16 36.36 -22.92 11.27
N SER A 17 35.81 -23.74 10.36
CA SER A 17 35.18 -23.28 9.14
C SER A 17 33.92 -22.56 9.61
N LYS A 18 34.03 -21.24 9.79
CA LYS A 18 32.86 -20.36 9.90
C LYS A 18 32.04 -20.67 8.66
N VAL A 19 31.00 -21.48 8.83
CA VAL A 19 29.98 -21.70 7.81
C VAL A 19 29.42 -20.32 7.54
N VAL A 20 29.92 -19.67 6.49
CA VAL A 20 29.38 -18.40 6.01
C VAL A 20 27.96 -18.75 5.61
N ASN A 21 27.00 -18.39 6.46
CA ASN A 21 25.59 -18.61 6.19
C ASN A 21 25.23 -17.63 5.06
N ILE A 22 25.40 -18.08 3.81
CA ILE A 22 25.16 -17.29 2.61
C ILE A 22 23.65 -17.07 2.56
N ARG A 23 23.22 -15.92 3.08
CA ARG A 23 21.84 -15.47 2.98
C ARG A 23 21.56 -15.11 1.53
N ASP A 24 20.57 -15.77 0.93
CA ASP A 24 20.13 -15.56 -0.44
C ASP A 24 19.40 -14.21 -0.57
N LYS A 25 20.15 -13.10 -0.56
CA LYS A 25 19.59 -11.75 -0.64
C LYS A 25 19.11 -11.43 -2.05
N PHE A 26 18.00 -10.70 -2.14
CA PHE A 26 17.59 -10.03 -3.39
C PHE A 26 18.68 -9.07 -3.87
N ASP A 27 18.97 -9.11 -5.17
CA ASP A 27 19.77 -8.08 -5.83
C ASP A 27 18.98 -6.77 -5.95
N ASN A 28 19.65 -5.70 -6.39
CA ASN A 28 19.01 -4.38 -6.49
C ASN A 28 17.92 -4.34 -7.56
N LYS A 29 18.07 -5.10 -8.64
CA LYS A 29 17.09 -5.17 -9.73
C LYS A 29 15.78 -5.78 -9.23
N THR A 30 15.85 -6.89 -8.50
CA THR A 30 14.68 -7.55 -7.89
C THR A 30 13.99 -6.65 -6.87
N LYS A 31 14.75 -5.93 -6.03
CA LYS A 31 14.17 -4.96 -5.10
C LYS A 31 13.39 -3.86 -5.83
N GLU A 32 13.96 -3.32 -6.89
CA GLU A 32 13.34 -2.27 -7.69
C GLU A 32 12.09 -2.76 -8.40
N ILE A 33 12.12 -3.98 -8.98
CA ILE A 33 10.94 -4.62 -9.56
C ILE A 33 9.84 -4.75 -8.52
N LEU A 34 10.13 -5.27 -7.33
CA LEU A 34 9.14 -5.42 -6.26
C LEU A 34 8.51 -4.09 -5.86
N ALA A 35 9.31 -3.03 -5.73
CA ALA A 35 8.82 -1.70 -5.39
C ALA A 35 7.92 -1.12 -6.50
N LYS A 36 8.38 -1.18 -7.76
CA LYS A 36 7.66 -0.63 -8.91
C LYS A 36 6.34 -1.34 -9.17
N ARG A 37 6.27 -2.66 -8.99
CA ARG A 37 5.05 -3.47 -9.19
C ARG A 37 3.89 -3.06 -8.29
N VAL A 38 4.17 -2.40 -7.17
CA VAL A 38 3.15 -1.92 -6.23
C VAL A 38 3.15 -0.38 -6.09
N GLY A 39 3.79 0.33 -7.04
CA GLY A 39 3.82 1.79 -7.03
C GLY A 39 4.53 2.39 -5.81
N TYR A 40 5.52 1.71 -5.24
CA TYR A 40 6.20 2.08 -3.99
C TYR A 40 5.25 2.20 -2.78
N LEU A 41 4.12 1.49 -2.77
CA LEU A 41 3.24 1.39 -1.59
C LEU A 41 3.52 0.11 -0.80
N CYS A 42 3.39 0.18 0.52
CA CYS A 42 3.48 -1.00 1.37
C CYS A 42 2.38 -2.02 1.00
N SER A 43 2.75 -3.28 0.75
CA SER A 43 1.79 -4.33 0.38
C SER A 43 0.90 -4.82 1.53
N ASN A 44 1.13 -4.39 2.77
CA ASN A 44 0.19 -4.66 3.87
C ASN A 44 -1.12 -3.89 3.61
N PRO A 45 -2.27 -4.58 3.51
CA PRO A 45 -3.56 -3.99 3.15
C PRO A 45 -4.04 -2.90 4.12
N ASP A 46 -3.64 -2.96 5.39
CA ASP A 46 -4.03 -1.97 6.40
C ASP A 46 -3.04 -0.79 6.48
N CYS A 47 -1.84 -0.94 5.92
CA CYS A 47 -0.80 0.09 5.95
C CYS A 47 -0.85 0.98 4.71
N LYS A 48 -0.63 0.40 3.52
CA LYS A 48 -0.57 1.10 2.21
C LYS A 48 0.29 2.38 2.15
N ASN A 49 1.15 2.63 3.14
CA ASN A 49 1.99 3.83 3.18
C ASN A 49 2.89 3.92 1.95
N THR A 50 3.06 5.13 1.43
CA THR A 50 4.12 5.43 0.47
C THR A 50 5.48 5.19 1.11
N THR A 51 6.36 4.50 0.38
CA THR A 51 7.67 4.07 0.89
C THR A 51 8.84 4.83 0.29
N SER A 52 8.58 5.72 -0.68
CA SER A 52 9.57 6.59 -1.30
C SER A 52 9.10 8.04 -1.28
N GLY A 53 10.01 8.98 -1.06
CA GLY A 53 9.69 10.40 -0.98
C GLY A 53 10.88 11.30 -1.29
N PRO A 54 10.66 12.61 -1.38
CA PRO A 54 11.71 13.58 -1.68
C PRO A 54 12.70 13.70 -0.51
N HIS A 55 13.97 13.91 -0.84
CA HIS A 55 14.98 14.38 0.09
C HIS A 55 15.17 15.90 -0.08
N THR A 56 15.79 16.57 0.89
CA THR A 56 16.10 18.02 0.78
C THR A 56 17.11 18.32 -0.34
N ASP A 57 18.00 17.39 -0.63
CA ASP A 57 18.84 17.38 -1.83
C ASP A 57 18.03 16.85 -3.04
N PRO A 58 17.86 17.64 -4.12
CA PRO A 58 17.09 17.22 -5.30
C PRO A 58 17.68 16.03 -6.07
N LYS A 59 18.92 15.61 -5.78
CA LYS A 59 19.55 14.42 -6.40
C LYS A 59 19.28 13.14 -5.61
N LEU A 60 18.66 13.22 -4.44
CA LEU A 60 18.47 12.11 -3.52
C LEU A 60 16.97 11.83 -3.29
N THR A 61 16.69 10.63 -2.77
CA THR A 61 15.35 10.22 -2.35
C THR A 61 15.42 9.59 -0.97
N ILE A 62 14.32 9.67 -0.23
CA ILE A 62 14.12 8.93 1.01
C ILE A 62 13.42 7.63 0.66
N ASN A 63 13.92 6.50 1.16
CA ASN A 63 13.30 5.19 0.99
C ASN A 63 13.16 4.48 2.35
N ILE A 64 11.92 4.18 2.74
CA ILE A 64 11.58 3.40 3.94
C ILE A 64 10.99 2.02 3.58
N GLY A 65 11.02 1.64 2.31
CA GLY A 65 10.57 0.37 1.79
C GLY A 65 11.70 -0.65 1.71
N VAL A 66 11.33 -1.92 1.87
CA VAL A 66 12.24 -3.07 1.82
C VAL A 66 11.58 -4.22 1.08
N ALA A 67 12.38 -4.96 0.32
CA ALA A 67 11.99 -6.25 -0.23
C ALA A 67 12.11 -7.32 0.87
N ALA A 68 10.98 -7.70 1.45
CA ALA A 68 10.90 -8.78 2.42
C ALA A 68 10.74 -10.13 1.70
N HIS A 69 11.29 -11.18 2.29
CA HIS A 69 11.11 -12.53 1.78
C HIS A 69 9.81 -13.11 2.33
N ILE A 70 8.98 -13.69 1.47
CA ILE A 70 7.79 -14.44 1.87
C ILE A 70 8.23 -15.73 2.59
N THR A 71 9.16 -16.48 2.01
CA THR A 71 9.87 -17.59 2.65
C THR A 71 11.36 -17.26 2.82
N ALA A 72 11.95 -17.56 3.98
CA ALA A 72 13.28 -17.05 4.32
C ALA A 72 14.38 -17.33 3.30
N ALA A 73 15.30 -16.37 3.22
CA ALA A 73 16.52 -16.40 2.40
C ALA A 73 17.58 -17.42 2.86
N SER A 74 17.38 -18.11 3.99
CA SER A 74 18.33 -19.06 4.54
C SER A 74 17.64 -20.00 5.53
N PRO A 75 18.19 -21.22 5.76
CA PRO A 75 17.74 -22.11 6.82
C PRO A 75 17.65 -21.40 8.17
N GLY A 76 16.63 -21.75 8.96
CA GLY A 76 16.37 -21.18 10.28
C GLY A 76 15.73 -19.79 10.29
N GLY A 77 15.45 -19.21 9.12
CA GLY A 77 14.70 -17.95 9.03
C GLY A 77 13.17 -18.13 9.02
N PRO A 78 12.41 -17.02 9.11
CA PRO A 78 10.95 -17.01 9.03
C PRO A 78 10.39 -17.77 7.82
N ARG A 79 9.48 -18.72 8.07
CA ARG A 79 8.79 -19.49 7.01
C ARG A 79 9.77 -20.13 6.01
N TYR A 80 10.95 -20.58 6.46
CA TYR A 80 11.93 -21.19 5.56
C TYR A 80 11.34 -22.41 4.82
N ASP A 81 11.52 -22.43 3.51
CA ASP A 81 11.07 -23.52 2.63
C ASP A 81 12.30 -24.23 2.05
N SER A 82 12.58 -25.44 2.54
CA SER A 82 13.74 -26.23 2.13
C SER A 82 13.63 -26.77 0.71
N SER A 83 12.44 -26.73 0.10
CA SER A 83 12.24 -27.19 -1.28
C SER A 83 12.73 -26.18 -2.31
N LEU A 84 12.93 -24.91 -1.92
CA LEU A 84 13.37 -23.86 -2.83
C LEU A 84 14.89 -23.89 -3.06
N THR A 85 15.28 -23.70 -4.31
CA THR A 85 16.67 -23.44 -4.68
C THR A 85 17.10 -22.02 -4.28
N PRO A 86 18.41 -21.74 -4.17
CA PRO A 86 18.90 -20.37 -3.97
C PRO A 86 18.39 -19.36 -5.00
N SER A 87 18.22 -19.78 -6.26
CA SER A 87 17.68 -18.93 -7.32
C SER A 87 16.21 -18.57 -7.05
N GLN A 88 15.39 -19.56 -6.69
CA GLN A 88 13.98 -19.35 -6.35
C GLN A 88 13.81 -18.51 -5.09
N ARG A 89 14.69 -18.65 -4.08
CA ARG A 89 14.65 -17.81 -2.88
C ARG A 89 14.89 -16.33 -3.19
N ARG A 90 15.75 -16.03 -4.17
CA ARG A 90 16.08 -14.67 -4.63
C ARG A 90 15.15 -14.16 -5.73
N ASP A 91 14.19 -14.96 -6.18
CA ASP A 91 13.29 -14.54 -7.24
C ASP A 91 12.22 -13.57 -6.71
N SER A 92 11.78 -12.64 -7.56
CA SER A 92 10.74 -11.67 -7.21
C SER A 92 9.40 -12.31 -6.83
N SER A 93 9.12 -13.56 -7.26
CA SER A 93 7.95 -14.33 -6.83
C SER A 93 7.98 -14.67 -5.33
N ASN A 94 9.16 -14.81 -4.74
CA ASN A 94 9.33 -15.02 -3.29
C ASN A 94 9.45 -13.70 -2.50
N GLY A 95 9.31 -12.56 -3.16
CA GLY A 95 9.45 -11.23 -2.55
C GLY A 95 8.13 -10.46 -2.42
N ILE A 96 8.02 -9.71 -1.34
CA ILE A 96 6.95 -8.73 -1.10
C ILE A 96 7.57 -7.38 -0.71
N TRP A 97 6.98 -6.27 -1.19
CA TRP A 97 7.45 -4.93 -0.87
C TRP A 97 6.70 -4.36 0.34
N LEU A 98 7.42 -4.03 1.42
CA LEU A 98 6.83 -3.54 2.67
C LEU A 98 7.58 -2.33 3.18
N CYS A 99 6.94 -1.48 3.99
CA CYS A 99 7.70 -0.52 4.80
C CYS A 99 8.52 -1.25 5.87
N GLN A 100 9.56 -0.61 6.40
CA GLN A 100 10.43 -1.20 7.44
C GLN A 100 9.64 -1.74 8.64
N ASN A 101 8.59 -1.03 9.08
CA ASN A 101 7.75 -1.45 10.21
C ASN A 101 6.98 -2.74 9.89
N CYS A 102 6.30 -2.80 8.75
CA CYS A 102 5.54 -3.98 8.36
C CYS A 102 6.46 -5.18 8.07
N SER A 103 7.65 -4.95 7.51
CA SER A 103 8.65 -6.00 7.32
C SER A 103 9.07 -6.64 8.64
N LYS A 104 9.36 -5.83 9.67
CA LYS A 104 9.67 -6.34 11.00
C LYS A 104 8.48 -7.06 11.64
N LEU A 105 7.27 -6.54 11.47
CA LEU A 105 6.04 -7.10 12.02
C LEU A 105 5.80 -8.53 11.52
N ILE A 106 5.90 -8.76 10.21
CA ILE A 106 5.63 -10.09 9.61
C ILE A 106 6.66 -11.15 10.03
N ASP A 107 7.88 -10.75 10.35
CA ASP A 107 8.94 -11.64 10.81
C ASP A 107 8.88 -11.90 12.31
N SER A 108 8.14 -11.07 13.07
CA SER A 108 7.99 -11.21 14.52
C SER A 108 6.90 -12.21 14.92
N ASP A 109 5.91 -12.47 14.06
CA ASP A 109 4.86 -13.47 14.28
C ASP A 109 4.62 -14.29 13.01
N THR A 110 5.47 -15.29 12.79
CA THR A 110 5.42 -16.11 11.58
C THR A 110 4.20 -17.04 11.51
N ASN A 111 3.56 -17.30 12.64
CA ASN A 111 2.37 -18.15 12.71
C ASN A 111 1.14 -17.38 12.22
N TYR A 112 1.01 -16.13 12.67
CA TYR A 112 -0.05 -15.24 12.18
C TYR A 112 0.21 -14.82 10.72
N TYR A 113 1.43 -14.37 10.43
CA TYR A 113 1.83 -13.94 9.08
C TYR A 113 2.38 -15.10 8.27
N SER A 114 1.48 -16.01 7.85
CA SER A 114 1.80 -17.21 7.07
C SER A 114 2.25 -16.89 5.64
N LYS A 115 2.89 -17.88 4.97
CA LYS A 115 3.29 -17.80 3.55
C LYS A 115 2.10 -17.39 2.66
N ASP A 116 0.97 -18.06 2.83
CA ASP A 116 -0.22 -17.87 2.01
C ASP A 116 -0.84 -16.47 2.22
N LEU A 117 -0.85 -15.98 3.46
CA LEU A 117 -1.32 -14.62 3.76
C LEU A 117 -0.46 -13.57 3.03
N LEU A 118 0.86 -13.70 3.10
CA LEU A 118 1.78 -12.77 2.45
C LEU A 118 1.71 -12.85 0.92
N GLN A 119 1.47 -14.03 0.35
CA GLN A 119 1.18 -14.18 -1.08
C GLN A 119 -0.12 -13.46 -1.47
N GLY A 120 -1.17 -13.56 -0.64
CA GLY A 120 -2.41 -12.81 -0.81
C GLY A 120 -2.19 -11.30 -0.76
N TRP A 121 -1.40 -10.81 0.20
CA TRP A 121 -1.04 -9.38 0.30
C TRP A 121 -0.30 -8.89 -0.94
N LYS A 122 0.70 -9.65 -1.42
CA LYS A 122 1.43 -9.34 -2.65
C LYS A 122 0.47 -9.23 -3.84
N HIS A 123 -0.38 -10.23 -4.04
CA HIS A 123 -1.33 -10.24 -5.16
C HIS A 123 -2.29 -9.05 -5.12
N ASN A 124 -2.86 -8.76 -3.94
CA ASN A 124 -3.78 -7.64 -3.76
C ASN A 124 -3.11 -6.29 -4.02
N ALA A 125 -1.86 -6.11 -3.56
CA ALA A 125 -1.11 -4.87 -3.79
C ALA A 125 -0.77 -4.65 -5.26
N GLU A 126 -0.38 -5.72 -5.99
CA GLU A 126 -0.09 -5.65 -7.42
C GLU A 126 -1.36 -5.38 -8.25
N ASN A 127 -2.48 -6.01 -7.90
CA ASN A 127 -3.78 -5.72 -8.52
C ASN A 127 -4.24 -4.29 -8.26
N HIS A 128 -4.05 -3.78 -7.05
CA HIS A 128 -4.38 -2.40 -6.72
C HIS A 128 -3.55 -1.41 -7.55
N ALA A 129 -2.24 -1.64 -7.68
CA ALA A 129 -1.39 -0.80 -8.52
C ALA A 129 -1.78 -0.86 -9.99
N LYS A 130 -2.13 -2.05 -10.50
CA LYS A 130 -2.67 -2.23 -11.87
C LYS A 130 -3.93 -1.39 -12.08
N GLN A 131 -4.91 -1.47 -11.17
CA GLN A 131 -6.15 -0.71 -11.24
C GLN A 131 -5.91 0.81 -11.24
N LEU A 132 -4.93 1.31 -10.48
CA LEU A 132 -4.60 2.74 -10.46
C LEU A 132 -4.03 3.24 -11.80
N ILE A 133 -3.31 2.39 -12.54
CA ILE A 133 -2.74 2.72 -13.85
C ILE A 133 -3.78 2.57 -14.97
N GLU A 134 -4.61 1.53 -14.90
CA GLU A 134 -5.68 1.26 -15.87
C GLU A 134 -6.88 2.20 -15.72
N ARG A 135 -6.94 2.95 -14.61
CA ARG A 135 -7.98 3.96 -14.42
C ARG A 135 -7.79 5.05 -15.45
N GLU A 136 -8.61 5.02 -16.52
CA GLU A 136 -8.88 6.22 -17.29
C GLU A 136 -9.35 7.28 -16.30
N LEU A 137 -8.70 8.45 -16.33
CA LEU A 137 -9.27 9.64 -15.72
C LEU A 137 -10.56 9.91 -16.50
N ASN A 138 -11.65 9.28 -16.09
CA ASN A 138 -12.96 9.61 -16.60
C ASN A 138 -13.08 11.11 -16.44
N GLN A 139 -13.22 11.83 -17.55
CA GLN A 139 -13.56 13.26 -17.60
C GLN A 139 -14.99 13.51 -17.06
N GLY A 140 -15.41 12.74 -16.06
CA GLY A 140 -16.77 12.65 -15.57
C GLY A 140 -16.75 12.18 -14.12
N TRP A 141 -16.26 13.04 -13.22
CA TRP A 141 -16.83 13.00 -11.87
C TRP A 141 -18.36 13.18 -11.93
N ALA A 142 -18.87 13.83 -12.99
CA ALA A 142 -20.30 13.89 -13.32
C ALA A 142 -20.90 12.58 -13.85
N THR A 143 -20.13 11.65 -14.45
CA THR A 143 -20.66 10.39 -15.02
C THR A 143 -20.57 9.19 -14.06
N THR A 144 -19.95 9.36 -12.88
CA THR A 144 -19.87 8.34 -11.82
C THR A 144 -20.88 8.55 -10.70
N LEU A 145 -21.57 9.69 -10.69
CA LEU A 145 -22.80 9.82 -9.95
C LEU A 145 -23.83 8.90 -10.62
N PRO A 146 -24.62 8.13 -9.84
CA PRO A 146 -25.81 7.48 -10.38
C PRO A 146 -26.59 8.45 -11.27
N GLU A 147 -27.14 7.98 -12.39
CA GLU A 147 -27.99 8.76 -13.32
C GLU A 147 -29.12 9.55 -12.63
N TYR A 148 -29.37 9.27 -11.35
CA TYR A 148 -30.35 9.93 -10.50
C TYR A 148 -29.98 11.33 -10.01
N PHE A 149 -28.69 11.73 -9.98
CA PHE A 149 -28.29 13.03 -9.43
C PHE A 149 -28.36 14.15 -10.47
N GLU A 150 -29.18 15.17 -10.21
CA GLU A 150 -29.31 16.34 -11.11
C GLU A 150 -28.32 17.45 -10.77
N SER A 151 -27.91 17.55 -9.51
CA SER A 151 -27.07 18.65 -9.01
C SER A 151 -26.26 18.23 -7.77
N LEU A 152 -25.06 18.82 -7.62
CA LEU A 152 -24.16 18.64 -6.47
C LEU A 152 -23.71 19.98 -5.92
N ILE A 153 -23.73 20.11 -4.59
CA ILE A 153 -23.21 21.28 -3.87
C ILE A 153 -22.09 20.84 -2.93
N SER A 154 -20.89 21.38 -3.17
CA SER A 154 -19.74 21.22 -2.28
C SER A 154 -19.96 21.98 -0.98
N LEU A 155 -19.69 21.33 0.15
CA LEU A 155 -19.69 21.97 1.46
C LEU A 155 -18.36 22.64 1.80
N GLU A 156 -17.32 22.43 0.99
CA GLU A 156 -16.03 23.10 1.15
C GLU A 156 -16.02 24.43 0.40
N LEU A 157 -16.00 25.52 1.17
CA LEU A 157 -16.25 26.87 0.67
C LEU A 157 -15.04 27.56 0.01
N THR A 158 -13.85 26.95 -0.01
CA THR A 158 -12.62 27.71 -0.29
C THR A 158 -11.68 27.19 -1.38
N THR A 159 -11.88 26.04 -2.02
CA THR A 159 -11.03 25.65 -3.17
C THR A 159 -11.68 24.61 -4.07
N SER A 160 -11.67 24.86 -5.37
CA SER A 160 -11.85 23.84 -6.40
C SER A 160 -10.52 23.10 -6.62
N PRO A 161 -10.43 21.76 -6.53
CA PRO A 161 -11.07 20.82 -5.59
C PRO A 161 -10.11 20.43 -4.44
N PRO A 162 -10.63 19.94 -3.30
CA PRO A 162 -10.08 18.70 -2.76
C PRO A 162 -11.17 17.79 -2.20
N ILE A 163 -12.02 17.25 -3.07
CA ILE A 163 -12.91 16.10 -2.84
C ILE A 163 -13.34 15.86 -1.37
N GLY A 164 -14.07 16.84 -0.82
CA GLY A 164 -14.66 16.78 0.52
C GLY A 164 -16.16 16.96 0.43
N ARG A 165 -16.87 16.18 1.25
CA ARG A 165 -18.32 16.16 1.52
C ARG A 165 -19.20 17.10 0.68
N ASN A 166 -20.05 16.50 -0.15
CA ASN A 166 -21.03 17.21 -0.98
C ASN A 166 -22.45 16.81 -0.58
N ILE A 167 -23.42 17.69 -0.85
CA ILE A 167 -24.84 17.33 -0.85
C ILE A 167 -25.31 17.27 -2.30
N GLY A 168 -25.85 16.12 -2.70
CA GLY A 168 -26.50 15.94 -3.99
C GLY A 168 -28.01 15.92 -3.85
N GLN A 169 -28.71 16.41 -4.88
CA GLN A 169 -30.15 16.26 -5.03
C GLN A 169 -30.44 15.38 -6.25
N SER A 170 -31.32 14.39 -6.07
CA SER A 170 -31.78 13.55 -7.17
C SER A 170 -33.03 14.10 -7.86
N SER A 171 -33.33 13.61 -9.07
CA SER A 171 -34.48 14.04 -9.88
C SER A 171 -35.85 13.84 -9.22
N ASP A 172 -35.94 12.93 -8.25
CA ASP A 172 -37.11 12.71 -7.41
C ASP A 172 -37.14 13.61 -6.14
N GLY A 173 -36.24 14.58 -6.05
CA GLY A 173 -36.13 15.56 -4.96
C GLY A 173 -35.45 15.04 -3.69
N GLN A 174 -34.90 13.82 -3.68
CA GLN A 174 -34.22 13.28 -2.50
C GLN A 174 -32.81 13.86 -2.33
N PHE A 175 -32.36 13.95 -1.08
CA PHE A 175 -31.04 14.47 -0.73
C PHE A 175 -30.08 13.34 -0.35
N TRP A 176 -28.82 13.54 -0.72
CA TRP A 176 -27.77 12.55 -0.49
C TRP A 176 -26.48 13.21 -0.04
N LEU A 177 -25.84 12.58 0.93
CA LEU A 177 -24.47 12.92 1.30
C LEU A 177 -23.51 12.17 0.39
N VAL A 178 -22.64 12.87 -0.33
CA VAL A 178 -21.67 12.31 -1.26
C VAL A 178 -20.25 12.56 -0.74
N LEU A 179 -19.54 11.48 -0.44
CA LEU A 179 -18.19 11.47 0.14
C LEU A 179 -17.21 10.81 -0.82
N TRP A 180 -15.99 11.31 -0.87
CA TRP A 180 -14.90 10.62 -1.55
C TRP A 180 -14.13 9.74 -0.60
N ASP A 181 -14.09 8.45 -0.91
CA ASP A 181 -13.26 7.47 -0.23
C ASP A 181 -11.89 7.42 -0.90
N SER A 182 -10.95 8.20 -0.39
CA SER A 182 -9.58 8.25 -0.93
C SER A 182 -8.85 6.90 -0.85
N ARG A 183 -9.21 6.03 0.09
CA ARG A 183 -8.59 4.70 0.27
C ARG A 183 -8.97 3.74 -0.84
N ASN A 184 -10.19 3.87 -1.35
CA ASN A 184 -10.75 3.03 -2.41
C ASN A 184 -10.90 3.77 -3.74
N ALA A 185 -10.50 5.05 -3.78
CA ALA A 185 -10.59 5.94 -4.92
C ALA A 185 -11.98 5.94 -5.59
N LYS A 186 -13.04 5.93 -4.78
CA LYS A 186 -14.45 5.91 -5.21
C LYS A 186 -15.32 6.84 -4.39
N TYR A 187 -16.43 7.30 -4.95
CA TYR A 187 -17.46 7.98 -4.18
C TYR A 187 -18.30 6.98 -3.40
N GLN A 188 -18.71 7.39 -2.21
CA GLN A 188 -19.73 6.76 -1.40
C GLN A 188 -20.86 7.76 -1.21
N TRP A 189 -22.10 7.30 -1.28
CA TRP A 189 -23.25 8.13 -1.03
C TRP A 189 -24.25 7.44 -0.12
N SER A 190 -24.96 8.25 0.66
CA SER A 190 -26.00 7.79 1.57
C SER A 190 -27.16 8.78 1.56
N LYS A 191 -28.39 8.27 1.58
CA LYS A 191 -29.59 9.09 1.62
C LYS A 191 -29.64 9.85 2.95
N ILE A 192 -29.96 11.14 2.89
CA ILE A 192 -30.09 12.01 4.05
C ILE A 192 -31.49 12.65 4.06
N THR A 193 -31.88 13.16 5.22
CA THR A 193 -33.14 13.92 5.35
C THR A 193 -32.97 15.34 4.81
N GLU A 194 -34.05 15.94 4.32
CA GLU A 194 -34.08 17.36 3.92
C GLU A 194 -33.59 18.30 5.03
N LYS A 195 -34.03 18.09 6.27
CA LYS A 195 -33.58 18.87 7.43
C LYS A 195 -32.05 18.83 7.63
N TYR A 196 -31.43 17.68 7.37
CA TYR A 196 -29.98 17.55 7.45
C TYR A 196 -29.31 18.31 6.30
N ALA A 197 -29.87 18.24 5.09
CA ALA A 197 -29.35 18.99 3.95
C ALA A 197 -29.41 20.51 4.19
N GLU A 198 -30.54 21.02 4.67
CA GLU A 198 -30.74 22.41 5.07
C GLU A 198 -29.65 22.87 6.05
N GLN A 199 -29.46 22.13 7.15
CA GLN A 199 -28.48 22.48 8.18
C GLN A 199 -27.06 22.61 7.64
N GLU A 200 -26.64 21.68 6.80
CA GLU A 200 -25.29 21.65 6.23
C GLU A 200 -25.05 22.75 5.19
N LEU A 201 -26.07 23.09 4.43
CA LEU A 201 -25.99 24.10 3.36
C LEU A 201 -26.06 25.53 3.86
N GLN A 202 -26.43 25.80 5.12
CA GLN A 202 -26.47 27.15 5.68
C GLN A 202 -25.15 27.91 5.49
N SER A 203 -24.02 27.22 5.65
CA SER A 203 -22.70 27.82 5.45
C SER A 203 -22.45 28.21 3.98
N VAL A 204 -22.94 27.39 3.05
CA VAL A 204 -22.88 27.63 1.60
C VAL A 204 -23.80 28.77 1.19
N CYS A 205 -25.03 28.82 1.70
CA CYS A 205 -25.97 29.92 1.51
C CYS A 205 -25.36 31.26 1.90
N LYS A 206 -24.77 31.32 3.11
CA LYS A 206 -24.10 32.51 3.61
C LYS A 206 -22.94 32.95 2.71
N TYR A 207 -22.14 31.99 2.23
CA TYR A 207 -21.01 32.26 1.36
C TYR A 207 -21.43 32.76 -0.04
N ARG A 208 -22.46 32.14 -0.63
CA ARG A 208 -22.97 32.50 -1.97
C ARG A 208 -23.98 33.65 -1.96
N ASN A 209 -24.29 34.20 -0.78
CA ASN A 209 -25.31 35.24 -0.59
C ASN A 209 -26.69 34.82 -1.12
N VAL A 210 -27.08 33.58 -0.82
CA VAL A 210 -28.37 32.98 -1.17
C VAL A 210 -29.22 32.86 0.10
N THR A 211 -30.45 33.37 0.06
CA THR A 211 -31.35 33.39 1.24
C THR A 211 -32.07 32.05 1.44
N ASN A 212 -32.50 31.41 0.35
CA ASN A 212 -33.23 30.15 0.38
C ASN A 212 -32.34 29.01 -0.12
N TRP A 213 -32.13 27.97 0.69
CA TRP A 213 -31.09 26.97 0.39
C TRP A 213 -31.44 26.06 -0.79
N GLN A 214 -32.72 25.90 -1.10
CA GLN A 214 -33.20 25.16 -2.27
C GLN A 214 -32.73 25.82 -3.58
N ASP A 215 -32.61 27.15 -3.61
CA ASP A 215 -32.12 27.91 -4.77
C ASP A 215 -30.66 27.57 -5.12
N LEU A 216 -29.91 26.92 -4.22
CA LEU A 216 -28.57 26.41 -4.51
C LEU A 216 -28.58 25.32 -5.58
N PHE A 217 -29.71 24.63 -5.78
CA PHE A 217 -29.87 23.52 -6.73
C PHE A 217 -30.57 23.92 -8.03
N GLU A 218 -31.11 25.14 -8.11
CA GLU A 218 -31.69 25.71 -9.32
C GLU A 218 -30.56 26.14 -10.28
N LYS A 219 -30.69 25.82 -11.58
CA LYS A 219 -29.69 26.12 -12.62
C LYS A 219 -29.71 27.57 -13.07
#